data_AF-A0A2N2Q0L3-F1
#
_entry.id   AF-A0A2N2Q0L3-F1
#
_cell.length_a   1.000
_cell.length_b   1.000
_cell.length_c   1.000
_cell.angle_alpha   90.00
_cell.angle_beta   90.00
_cell.angle_gamma   90.00
#
_symmetry.space_group_name_H-M   'P 1'
#
loop_
_entity.id
_entity.type
_entity.pdbx_description
1 polymer ?
#
loop_
_entity_poly.entity_id
_entity_poly.type
_entity_poly.pdbx_seq_one_letter_code
_entity_poly.pdbx_strand_id
1 'polypeptide(L)'
;TLVCRNLAEIGNYAQVDNSQFRLLKANTPGQYTFVLKASREVPRRLQHPKRSTIGLRVPQHTVTQAILDELNQPLLSMTLMLPGDSEPINEAWDIRDRLEHQVDLVIDAGACVAEPTTVIDLTGASPQLIRLGAGDPGPFGLDE
;
A
#
# COMPACT_ATOMS: atom_id res chain seq x y z
N THR A 1 1.35 -6.00 -0.62
CA THR A 1 1.01 -4.94 0.35
C THR A 1 -0.33 -5.25 0.98
N LEU A 2 -0.49 -5.04 2.28
CA LEU A 2 -1.81 -5.04 2.91
C LEU A 2 -2.40 -3.63 2.85
N VAL A 3 -3.58 -3.51 2.27
CA VAL A 3 -4.36 -2.29 2.20
C VAL A 3 -5.31 -2.30 3.39
N CYS A 4 -5.16 -1.32 4.28
CA CYS A 4 -5.91 -1.20 5.52
C CYS A 4 -6.89 -0.03 5.42
N ARG A 5 -8.06 -0.13 6.06
CA ARG A 5 -9.06 0.94 6.07
C ARG A 5 -8.58 2.20 6.80
N ASN A 6 -7.81 2.03 7.88
CA ASN A 6 -7.32 3.13 8.70
C ASN A 6 -6.06 2.75 9.50
N LEU A 7 -5.54 3.74 10.24
CA LEU A 7 -4.34 3.59 11.07
C LEU A 7 -4.52 2.57 12.22
N ALA A 8 -5.72 2.46 12.78
CA ALA A 8 -5.97 1.49 13.85
C ALA A 8 -5.81 0.06 13.34
N GLU A 9 -6.27 -0.23 12.11
CA GLU A 9 -6.10 -1.54 11.48
C GLU A 9 -4.63 -1.85 11.18
N ILE A 10 -3.80 -0.86 10.81
CA ILE A 10 -2.35 -1.04 10.67
C ILE A 10 -1.74 -1.61 11.96
N GLY A 11 -2.16 -1.12 13.13
CA GLY A 11 -1.67 -1.56 14.43
C GLY A 11 -1.93 -3.04 14.73
N ASN A 12 -2.89 -3.68 14.05
CA ASN A 12 -3.15 -5.11 14.18
C ASN A 12 -2.11 -5.94 13.40
N TYR A 13 -1.58 -5.42 12.30
CA TYR A 13 -0.71 -6.15 11.36
C TYR A 13 0.77 -5.76 11.44
N ALA A 14 1.09 -4.67 12.13
CA ALA A 14 2.47 -4.23 12.34
C ALA A 14 2.75 -3.86 13.78
N GLN A 15 4.01 -4.04 14.17
CA GLN A 15 4.56 -3.45 15.38
C GLN A 15 4.88 -1.98 15.07
N VAL A 16 4.23 -1.08 15.81
CA VAL A 16 4.33 0.37 15.59
C VAL A 16 4.75 1.03 16.90
N ASP A 17 5.90 1.69 16.90
CA ASP A 17 6.34 2.51 18.02
C ASP A 17 5.76 3.93 17.96
N ASN A 18 6.02 4.74 18.99
CA ASN A 18 5.50 6.10 19.10
C ASN A 18 5.99 7.04 17.97
N SER A 19 7.22 6.85 17.49
CA SER A 19 7.78 7.67 16.41
C SER A 19 7.12 7.35 15.07
N GLN A 20 7.01 6.05 14.76
CA GLN A 20 6.32 5.54 13.59
C GLN A 20 4.85 5.94 13.60
N PHE A 21 4.17 5.82 14.75
CA PHE A 21 2.76 6.21 14.87
C PHE A 21 2.54 7.69 14.51
N ARG A 22 3.43 8.59 14.95
CA ARG A 22 3.33 10.02 14.60
C ARG A 22 3.48 10.25 13.10
N LEU A 23 4.46 9.60 12.48
CA LEU A 23 4.66 9.66 11.03
C LEU A 23 3.45 9.12 10.26
N LEU A 24 2.96 7.95 10.65
CA LEU A 24 1.78 7.33 10.02
C LEU A 24 0.55 8.22 10.17
N LYS A 25 0.27 8.74 11.38
CA LYS A 25 -0.88 9.61 11.65
C LYS A 25 -0.85 10.90 10.83
N ALA A 26 0.33 11.49 10.64
CA ALA A 26 0.47 12.72 9.85
C ALA A 26 0.33 12.48 8.34
N ASN A 27 0.58 11.25 7.87
CA ASN A 27 0.68 10.91 6.45
C ASN A 27 -0.29 9.80 6.01
N THR A 28 -1.37 9.56 6.76
CA THR A 28 -2.45 8.64 6.38
C THR A 28 -3.82 9.27 6.60
N PRO A 29 -4.81 9.02 5.71
CA PRO A 29 -4.71 8.26 4.46
C PRO A 29 -3.89 9.00 3.39
N GLY A 30 -3.38 8.29 2.37
CA GLY A 30 -2.62 8.97 1.32
C GLY A 30 -1.86 8.09 0.33
N GLN A 31 -0.89 8.71 -0.34
CA GLN A 31 -0.09 8.13 -1.43
C GLN A 31 1.18 7.44 -0.95
N TYR A 32 1.10 6.75 0.20
CA TYR A 32 2.24 6.08 0.82
C TYR A 32 1.99 4.59 1.01
N THR A 33 3.07 3.82 0.90
CA THR A 33 3.17 2.46 1.45
C THR A 33 4.30 2.45 2.47
N PHE A 34 4.03 1.97 3.67
CA PHE A 34 4.99 1.88 4.77
C PHE A 34 5.46 0.45 4.95
N VAL A 35 6.78 0.24 4.95
CA VAL A 35 7.36 -1.05 5.36
C VAL A 35 7.58 -1.01 6.86
N LEU A 36 6.94 -1.95 7.57
CA LEU A 36 6.99 -2.07 9.02
C LEU A 36 7.31 -3.50 9.43
N LYS A 37 7.70 -3.71 10.70
CA LYS A 37 7.86 -5.05 11.26
C LYS A 37 6.49 -5.69 11.39
N ALA A 38 6.31 -6.89 10.84
CA ALA A 38 5.04 -7.59 10.89
C ALA A 38 4.70 -7.99 12.34
N SER A 39 3.40 -7.93 12.68
CA SER A 39 2.88 -8.53 13.92
C SER A 39 2.76 -10.06 13.77
N ARG A 40 2.32 -10.72 14.83
CA ARG A 40 2.05 -12.17 14.81
C ARG A 40 0.80 -12.54 14.00
N GLU A 41 -0.11 -11.59 13.79
CA GLU A 41 -1.33 -11.77 13.00
C GLU A 41 -1.04 -11.95 11.51
N VAL A 42 0.12 -11.48 11.02
CA VAL A 42 0.48 -11.60 9.61
C VAL A 42 1.02 -13.01 9.33
N PRO A 43 0.40 -13.82 8.45
CA PRO A 43 0.92 -15.12 8.08
C PRO A 43 2.34 -15.03 7.51
N ARG A 44 3.23 -15.97 7.88
CA ARG A 44 4.64 -15.97 7.43
C ARG A 44 4.80 -15.85 5.92
N ARG A 45 3.90 -16.45 5.14
CA ARG A 45 3.91 -16.40 3.67
C ARG A 45 3.72 -14.99 3.08
N LEU A 46 3.13 -14.07 3.85
CA LEU A 46 2.92 -12.67 3.43
C LEU A 46 4.06 -11.75 3.90
N GLN A 47 4.90 -12.23 4.81
CA GLN A 47 6.02 -11.45 5.34
C GLN A 47 7.24 -11.55 4.42
N HIS A 48 8.08 -10.52 4.41
CA HIS A 48 9.40 -10.61 3.80
C HIS A 48 10.22 -11.72 4.49
N PRO A 49 10.73 -12.73 3.74
CA PRO A 49 11.21 -13.99 4.32
C PRO A 49 12.39 -13.82 5.27
N LYS A 50 13.26 -12.83 5.04
CA LYS A 50 14.45 -12.57 5.87
C LYS A 50 14.26 -11.48 6.91
N ARG A 51 13.35 -10.55 6.67
CA ARG A 51 13.20 -9.32 7.48
C ARG A 51 12.00 -9.40 8.42
N SER A 52 11.05 -10.30 8.14
CA SER A 52 9.75 -10.40 8.80
C SER A 52 9.02 -9.05 8.80
N THR A 53 9.03 -8.40 7.65
CA THR A 53 8.41 -7.09 7.41
C THR A 53 7.21 -7.22 6.48
N ILE A 54 6.34 -6.23 6.49
CA ILE A 54 5.14 -6.16 5.66
C ILE A 54 4.98 -4.72 5.15
N GLY A 55 4.55 -4.57 3.90
CA GLY A 55 4.14 -3.28 3.34
C GLY A 55 2.67 -3.02 3.65
N LEU A 56 2.36 -1.85 4.20
CA LEU A 56 1.03 -1.43 4.65
C LEU A 56 0.66 -0.08 4.03
N ARG A 57 -0.60 0.10 3.63
CA ARG A 57 -1.12 1.35 3.06
C ARG A 57 -2.52 1.64 3.58
N VAL A 58 -2.83 2.92 3.81
CA VAL A 58 -4.20 3.42 4.00
C VAL A 58 -4.57 4.26 2.77
N PRO A 59 -5.46 3.78 1.87
CA PRO A 59 -5.82 4.51 0.66
C PRO A 59 -6.79 5.64 0.97
N GLN A 60 -6.78 6.71 0.17
CA GLN A 60 -7.79 7.78 0.25
C GLN A 60 -8.96 7.57 -0.73
N HIS A 61 -8.81 6.66 -1.69
CA HIS A 61 -9.77 6.45 -2.77
C HIS A 61 -11.10 5.88 -2.26
N THR A 62 -12.20 6.55 -2.59
CA THR A 62 -13.55 6.26 -2.05
C THR A 62 -14.02 4.84 -2.32
N VAL A 63 -13.84 4.33 -3.56
CA VAL A 63 -14.25 2.95 -3.90
C VAL A 63 -13.41 1.93 -3.13
N THR A 64 -12.12 2.19 -2.96
CA THR A 64 -11.25 1.29 -2.21
C THR A 64 -11.61 1.27 -0.72
N GLN A 65 -11.95 2.43 -0.15
CA GLN A 65 -12.45 2.52 1.23
C GLN A 65 -13.77 1.76 1.41
N ALA A 66 -14.73 1.94 0.49
CA ALA A 66 -16.01 1.21 0.53
C ALA A 66 -15.82 -0.32 0.47
N ILE A 67 -14.89 -0.80 -0.37
CA ILE A 67 -14.54 -2.24 -0.43
C ILE A 67 -13.95 -2.71 0.91
N LEU A 68 -13.05 -1.94 1.52
CA LEU A 68 -12.42 -2.32 2.80
C LEU A 68 -13.43 -2.30 3.96
N ASP A 69 -14.37 -1.36 3.95
CA ASP A 69 -15.44 -1.28 4.94
C ASP A 69 -16.37 -2.50 4.87
N GLU A 70 -16.79 -2.88 3.66
CA GLU A 70 -17.62 -4.07 3.45
C GLU A 70 -16.86 -5.37 3.77
N LEU A 71 -15.58 -5.44 3.38
CA LEU A 71 -14.73 -6.61 3.61
C LEU A 71 -14.43 -6.81 5.11
N ASN A 72 -14.38 -5.72 5.90
CA ASN A 72 -14.09 -5.70 7.34
C ASN A 72 -12.77 -6.38 7.75
N GLN A 73 -11.81 -6.44 6.83
CA GLN A 73 -10.44 -6.95 7.02
C GLN A 73 -9.54 -6.32 5.93
N PRO A 74 -8.20 -6.32 6.09
CA PRO A 74 -7.34 -5.74 5.07
C PRO A 74 -7.37 -6.54 3.77
N LEU A 75 -7.14 -5.84 2.66
CA LEU A 75 -7.03 -6.45 1.34
C LEU A 75 -5.56 -6.65 0.98
N LEU A 76 -5.17 -7.87 0.60
CA LEU A 76 -3.87 -8.10 -0.02
C LEU A 76 -3.89 -7.55 -1.45
N SER A 77 -2.98 -6.64 -1.76
CA SER A 77 -2.90 -5.96 -3.06
C SER A 77 -1.47 -5.68 -3.49
N MET A 78 -1.32 -5.35 -4.77
CA MET A 78 -0.09 -4.89 -5.41
C MET A 78 -0.44 -3.87 -6.50
N THR A 79 0.54 -3.05 -6.91
CA THR A 79 0.41 -2.25 -8.13
C THR A 79 0.25 -3.18 -9.33
N LEU A 80 -0.71 -2.90 -10.19
CA LEU A 80 -0.92 -3.68 -11.41
C LEU A 80 0.06 -3.22 -12.49
N MET A 81 1.17 -3.94 -12.61
CA MET A 81 2.19 -3.74 -13.65
C MET A 81 2.45 -5.10 -14.28
N LEU A 82 2.12 -5.25 -15.57
CA LEU A 82 2.31 -6.52 -16.26
C LEU A 82 3.76 -6.67 -16.75
N PRO A 83 4.25 -7.91 -16.92
CA PRO A 83 5.57 -8.14 -17.48
C PRO A 83 5.72 -7.51 -18.87
N GLY A 84 6.73 -6.64 -19.03
CA GLY A 84 7.03 -5.96 -20.29
C GLY A 84 6.45 -4.55 -20.40
N ASP A 85 5.50 -4.16 -19.54
CA ASP A 85 5.02 -2.79 -19.51
C ASP A 85 6.05 -1.86 -18.84
N SER A 86 6.17 -0.63 -19.35
CA SER A 86 7.01 0.41 -18.74
C SER A 86 6.32 1.12 -17.57
N GLU A 87 4.99 1.13 -17.56
CA GLU A 87 4.16 1.83 -16.57
C GLU A 87 3.02 0.95 -16.06
N PRO A 88 2.48 1.22 -14.87
CA PRO A 88 1.29 0.54 -14.36
C PRO A 88 0.05 0.79 -15.24
N ILE A 89 -0.83 -0.20 -15.32
CA ILE A 89 -2.12 -0.06 -16.01
C ILE A 89 -3.17 0.42 -14.99
N ASN A 90 -3.93 1.46 -15.35
CA ASN A 90 -4.95 2.10 -14.52
C ASN A 90 -6.31 2.29 -15.22
N GLU A 91 -6.40 1.97 -16.51
CA GLU A 91 -7.62 2.08 -17.31
C GLU A 91 -8.43 0.78 -17.27
N ALA A 92 -9.68 0.84 -16.80
CA ALA A 92 -10.48 -0.37 -16.53
C ALA A 92 -10.75 -1.20 -17.79
N TRP A 93 -10.96 -0.55 -18.94
CA TRP A 93 -11.19 -1.24 -20.21
C TRP A 93 -9.92 -1.95 -20.71
N ASP A 94 -8.74 -1.34 -20.60
CA ASP A 94 -7.46 -1.97 -20.97
C ASP A 94 -7.14 -3.16 -20.03
N ILE A 95 -7.40 -2.99 -18.72
CA ILE A 95 -7.28 -4.08 -17.74
C ILE A 95 -8.18 -5.25 -18.12
N ARG A 96 -9.45 -4.98 -18.47
CA ARG A 96 -10.39 -6.02 -18.88
C ARG A 96 -9.92 -6.73 -20.14
N ASP A 97 -9.57 -6.00 -21.19
CA ASP A 97 -9.13 -6.57 -22.47
C ASP A 97 -7.93 -7.51 -22.30
N ARG A 98 -7.01 -7.19 -21.38
CA ARG A 98 -5.82 -8.02 -21.11
C ARG A 98 -6.05 -9.16 -20.13
N LEU A 99 -6.96 -9.00 -19.15
CA LEU A 99 -7.03 -9.86 -17.97
C LEU A 99 -8.39 -10.49 -17.70
N GLU A 100 -9.44 -10.27 -18.50
CA GLU A 100 -10.81 -10.75 -18.19
C GLU A 100 -10.94 -12.27 -18.03
N HIS A 101 -9.98 -13.05 -18.52
CA HIS A 101 -9.93 -14.51 -18.33
C HIS A 101 -9.01 -14.96 -17.19
N GLN A 102 -8.32 -14.02 -16.53
CA GLN A 102 -7.36 -14.26 -15.45
C GLN A 102 -7.83 -13.71 -14.10
N VAL A 103 -8.78 -12.77 -14.10
CA VAL A 103 -9.36 -12.18 -12.89
C VAL A 103 -10.86 -12.37 -12.87
N ASP A 104 -11.42 -12.53 -11.67
CA ASP A 104 -12.87 -12.72 -11.50
C ASP A 104 -13.66 -11.42 -11.71
N LEU A 105 -13.03 -10.27 -11.49
CA LEU A 105 -13.68 -8.96 -11.50
C LEU A 105 -12.71 -7.84 -11.86
N VAL A 106 -13.19 -6.90 -12.68
CA VAL A 106 -12.60 -5.58 -12.90
C VAL A 106 -13.61 -4.54 -12.43
N ILE A 107 -13.18 -3.63 -11.54
CA ILE A 107 -14.02 -2.54 -11.03
C ILE A 107 -13.58 -1.25 -11.71
N ASP A 108 -14.46 -0.68 -12.54
CA ASP A 108 -14.27 0.66 -13.09
C ASP A 108 -14.71 1.70 -12.05
N ALA A 109 -13.75 2.49 -11.58
CA ALA A 109 -13.97 3.59 -10.64
C ALA A 109 -13.69 4.96 -11.25
N GLY A 110 -13.61 5.05 -12.58
CA GLY A 110 -13.19 6.25 -13.30
C GLY A 110 -11.68 6.46 -13.26
N ALA A 111 -11.27 7.70 -13.53
CA ALA A 111 -9.87 8.07 -13.70
C ALA A 111 -9.05 7.81 -12.41
N CYS A 112 -8.23 6.77 -12.44
CA CYS A 112 -7.29 6.42 -11.38
C CYS A 112 -5.91 6.99 -11.70
N VAL A 113 -5.17 7.47 -10.69
CA VAL A 113 -3.79 7.91 -10.89
C VAL A 113 -2.89 6.70 -11.16
N ALA A 114 -2.17 6.70 -12.28
CA ALA A 114 -1.22 5.63 -12.62
C ALA A 114 0.03 5.65 -11.73
N GLU A 115 0.41 6.83 -11.26
CA GLU A 115 1.60 7.02 -10.44
C GLU A 115 1.50 6.19 -9.14
N PRO A 116 2.51 5.35 -8.86
CA PRO A 116 2.47 4.48 -7.70
C PRO A 116 2.72 5.25 -6.40
N THR A 117 2.44 4.62 -5.25
CA THR A 117 2.76 5.24 -3.95
C THR A 117 4.26 5.37 -3.72
N THR A 118 4.64 6.41 -3.01
CA THR A 118 5.95 6.49 -2.36
C THR A 118 6.06 5.39 -1.31
N VAL A 119 7.18 4.66 -1.31
CA VAL A 119 7.42 3.54 -0.39
C VAL A 119 8.48 3.96 0.61
N ILE A 120 8.09 4.04 1.88
CA ILE A 120 8.98 4.42 2.99
C ILE A 120 9.20 3.22 3.90
N ASP A 121 10.46 2.87 4.12
CA ASP A 121 10.85 1.88 5.12
C ASP A 121 11.02 2.54 6.49
N LEU A 122 10.21 2.10 7.44
CA LEU A 122 10.20 2.60 8.81
C LEU A 122 10.78 1.58 9.80
N THR A 123 11.41 0.50 9.33
CA THR A 123 11.88 -0.58 10.21
C THR A 123 13.20 -0.28 10.92
N GLY A 124 13.95 0.71 10.46
CA GLY A 124 15.22 1.15 11.03
C GLY A 124 15.07 2.28 12.06
N ALA A 125 16.21 2.84 12.47
CA ALA A 125 16.25 3.99 13.38
C ALA A 125 15.78 5.30 12.74
N SER A 126 15.85 5.40 11.42
CA SER A 126 15.40 6.54 10.62
C SER A 126 14.63 6.05 9.38
N PRO A 127 13.66 6.83 8.87
CA PRO A 127 12.98 6.51 7.61
C PRO A 127 13.96 6.34 6.45
N GLN A 128 13.64 5.45 5.52
CA GLN A 128 14.40 5.29 4.26
C GLN A 128 13.45 5.26 3.07
N LEU A 129 13.82 5.97 2.00
CA LEU A 129 13.10 5.93 0.74
C LEU A 129 13.44 4.63 0.00
N ILE A 130 12.42 3.81 -0.26
CA ILE A 130 12.55 2.58 -1.06
C ILE A 130 12.17 2.86 -2.53
N ARG A 131 11.17 3.71 -2.73
CA ARG A 131 10.71 4.13 -4.05
C ARG A 131 10.02 5.49 -3.93
N LEU A 132 10.40 6.43 -4.79
CA LEU A 132 9.65 7.68 -4.98
C LEU A 132 8.43 7.42 -5.88
N GLY A 133 7.30 8.03 -5.52
CA GLY A 133 6.08 8.06 -6.31
C GLY A 133 5.24 9.27 -5.89
N ALA A 134 3.91 9.15 -5.92
CA ALA A 134 3.02 10.29 -5.74
C ALA A 134 2.99 10.93 -4.33
N GLY A 135 3.72 10.38 -3.35
CA GLY A 135 3.77 10.91 -1.98
C GLY A 135 5.06 11.68 -1.73
N ASP A 136 4.95 12.92 -1.22
CA ASP A 136 6.10 13.75 -0.83
C ASP A 136 6.98 13.03 0.23
N PRO A 137 8.29 12.82 -0.01
CA PRO A 137 9.20 12.22 0.96
C PRO A 137 9.66 13.21 2.07
N GLY A 138 9.46 14.52 1.88
CA GLY A 138 9.90 15.58 2.80
C GLY A 138 9.45 15.42 4.26
N PRO A 139 8.19 15.01 4.57
CA PRO A 139 7.74 14.74 5.93
C PRO A 139 8.54 13.66 6.69
N PHE A 140 9.33 12.87 5.97
CA PHE A 140 10.19 11.81 6.51
C PHE A 140 11.66 12.26 6.62
N GLY A 141 11.98 13.51 6.29
CA GLY A 141 13.34 14.03 6.24
C GLY A 141 14.16 13.45 5.09
N LEU A 142 13.50 13.16 3.97
CA LEU A 142 14.07 12.54 2.79
C LEU A 142 13.87 13.46 1.58
N ASP A 143 14.89 13.52 0.73
CA ASP A 143 14.89 14.30 -0.51
C ASP A 143 14.71 13.38 -1.73
N GLU A 144 14.42 13.98 -2.89
CA GLU A 144 14.31 13.31 -4.21
C GLU A 144 15.64 12.72 -4.72
#